data_AF-A0AA35PR31-F1
#
_entry.id   AF-A0AA35PR31-F1
#
_cell.length_a   1.000
_cell.length_b   1.000
_cell.length_c   1.000
_cell.angle_alpha   90.00
_cell.angle_beta   90.00
_cell.angle_gamma   90.00
#
_symmetry.space_group_name_H-M   'P 1'
#
loop_
_entity.id
_entity.type
_entity.pdbx_description
1 polymer ?
#
loop_
_entity_poly.entity_id
_entity_poly.type
_entity_poly.pdbx_seq_one_letter_code
_entity_poly.pdbx_strand_id
1 'polypeptide(L)'
;MTDVFLFSIIIGLLTYWFFFRKKKEEVPDFTKIQPPTGEKTTNEGSFIEKMKKTGRNIVVFYGSQTGTGEEFANRLAKDAHRYGMRGMSADPEEYDLADLSRLSEIDKSLAVFCMATYGEGDPTDNAQDFYDWLQETDADLSGLKFAVFGLGNKTYEHFNAMGKYVDKRLEELGAQRIFELGLGDDDGNLEEDFITWREQFWPAVCEHFGVEATGDETSIRQYELVVHTDINPDKVYTGEMGRLKSYENQKPPFDAKNPFLAPVSVNRKLNQGGDRYLMHLELDITGSKIRYESGDHVAVYPANDTSLVNQLGKSLVQI
;
A
#
# COMPACT_ATOMS: atom_id res chain seq x y z
N MET A 1 57.60 32.58 7.35
CA MET A 1 56.74 33.05 8.47
C MET A 1 55.25 32.85 8.19
N THR A 2 54.81 32.85 6.93
CA THR A 2 53.43 32.64 6.50
C THR A 2 52.93 31.19 6.64
N ASP A 3 53.77 30.18 6.40
CA ASP A 3 53.33 28.77 6.44
C ASP A 3 53.05 28.24 7.86
N VAL A 4 53.81 28.70 8.86
CA VAL A 4 53.59 28.32 10.27
C VAL A 4 52.27 28.90 10.79
N PHE A 5 51.91 30.09 10.33
CA PHE A 5 50.65 30.75 10.72
C PHE A 5 49.44 30.04 10.11
N LEU A 6 49.54 29.61 8.85
CA LEU A 6 48.48 28.84 8.17
C LEU A 6 48.27 27.47 8.84
N PHE A 7 49.36 26.79 9.20
CA PHE A 7 49.28 25.52 9.93
C PHE A 7 48.62 25.67 11.30
N SER A 8 48.91 26.77 12.00
CA SER A 8 48.33 27.07 13.31
C SER A 8 46.81 27.31 13.21
N ILE A 9 46.35 27.99 12.15
CA ILE A 9 44.93 28.24 11.90
C ILE A 9 44.20 26.93 11.55
N ILE A 10 44.80 26.08 10.71
CA ILE A 10 44.18 24.79 10.34
C ILE A 10 44.04 23.88 11.55
N ILE A 11 45.07 23.80 12.41
CA ILE A 11 45.00 23.02 13.65
C ILE A 11 43.97 23.63 14.60
N GLY A 12 43.90 24.96 14.71
CA GLY A 12 42.88 25.66 15.50
C GLY A 12 41.45 25.37 15.03
N LEU A 13 41.22 25.35 13.72
CA LEU A 13 39.92 25.04 13.14
C LEU A 13 39.55 23.56 13.27
N LEU A 14 40.51 22.65 13.12
CA LEU A 14 40.30 21.21 13.31
C LEU A 14 40.00 20.86 14.78
N THR A 15 40.73 21.49 15.70
CA THR A 15 40.48 21.31 17.14
C THR A 15 39.15 21.92 17.56
N TYR A 16 38.79 23.11 17.06
CA TYR A 16 37.47 23.69 17.28
C TYR A 16 36.36 22.80 16.71
N TRP A 17 36.51 22.30 15.49
CA TRP A 17 35.53 21.39 14.87
C TRP A 17 35.42 20.07 15.63
N PHE A 18 36.53 19.51 16.12
CA PHE A 18 36.51 18.25 16.87
C PHE A 18 35.85 18.40 18.25
N PHE A 19 36.06 19.53 18.94
CA PHE A 19 35.51 19.77 20.28
C PHE A 19 34.10 20.38 20.28
N PHE A 20 33.73 21.16 19.26
CA PHE A 20 32.43 21.85 19.17
C PHE A 20 31.48 21.26 18.14
N ARG A 21 31.81 20.13 17.51
CA ARG A 21 30.83 19.34 16.77
C ARG A 21 29.80 18.83 17.78
N LYS A 22 28.67 19.55 17.88
CA LYS A 22 27.49 19.12 18.62
C LYS A 22 27.24 17.66 18.26
N LYS A 23 27.26 16.77 19.26
CA LYS A 23 26.71 15.43 19.10
C LYS A 23 25.31 15.60 18.51
N LYS A 24 25.02 14.91 17.41
CA LYS A 24 23.62 14.72 16.99
C LYS A 24 22.90 14.21 18.22
N GLU A 25 21.87 14.94 18.67
CA GLU A 25 20.95 14.39 19.66
C GLU A 25 20.40 13.10 19.05
N GLU A 26 20.70 11.97 19.67
CA GLU A 26 20.08 10.70 19.32
C GLU A 26 18.58 10.88 19.60
N VAL A 27 17.79 10.90 18.54
CA VAL A 27 16.34 10.81 18.66
C VAL A 27 16.07 9.50 19.41
N PRO A 28 15.34 9.53 20.54
CA PRO A 28 15.03 8.31 21.25
C PRO A 28 14.35 7.33 20.29
N ASP A 29 14.87 6.11 20.24
CA ASP A 29 14.30 5.02 19.45
C ASP A 29 12.92 4.69 20.04
N PHE A 30 11.87 5.14 19.37
CA PHE A 30 10.50 4.85 19.77
C PHE A 30 10.25 3.37 19.47
N THR A 31 10.16 2.56 20.51
CA THR A 31 9.79 1.16 20.37
C THR A 31 8.39 1.11 19.78
N LYS A 32 8.27 0.81 18.48
CA LYS A 32 6.97 0.61 17.82
C LYS A 32 6.20 -0.43 18.65
N ILE A 33 5.06 -0.04 19.22
CA ILE A 33 4.15 -0.97 19.88
C ILE A 33 3.62 -1.88 18.78
N GLN A 34 4.17 -3.09 18.69
CA GLN A 34 3.57 -4.11 17.84
C GLN A 34 2.16 -4.38 18.35
N PRO A 35 1.13 -4.29 17.48
CA PRO A 35 -0.20 -4.76 17.86
C PRO A 35 -0.07 -6.21 18.34
N PRO A 36 -0.92 -6.65 19.29
CA PRO A 36 -0.88 -8.01 19.77
C PRO A 36 -0.96 -8.94 18.56
N THR A 37 0.09 -9.75 18.37
CA THR A 37 0.16 -10.83 17.40
C THR A 37 -0.96 -11.81 17.70
N GLY A 38 -2.14 -11.52 17.16
CA GLY A 38 -3.09 -12.57 16.87
C GLY A 38 -2.38 -13.51 15.91
N GLU A 39 -2.32 -14.79 16.24
CA GLU A 39 -1.96 -15.83 15.28
C GLU A 39 -2.76 -15.55 14.01
N LYS A 40 -2.10 -15.04 12.96
CA LYS A 40 -2.67 -14.95 11.63
C LYS A 40 -3.07 -16.39 11.31
N THR A 41 -4.37 -16.63 11.19
CA THR A 41 -4.89 -17.88 10.68
C THR A 41 -4.41 -18.01 9.24
N THR A 42 -3.20 -18.54 9.05
CA THR A 42 -2.62 -18.97 7.78
C THR A 42 -3.38 -20.20 7.32
N ASN A 43 -4.64 -19.99 6.94
CA ASN A 43 -5.49 -21.04 6.38
C ASN A 43 -6.00 -20.67 4.98
N GLU A 44 -5.29 -19.77 4.30
CA GLU A 44 -5.50 -19.50 2.88
C GLU A 44 -4.30 -20.04 2.11
N GLY A 45 -4.57 -20.95 1.17
CA GLY A 45 -3.53 -21.66 0.43
C GLY A 45 -2.68 -20.72 -0.44
N SER A 46 -1.48 -21.21 -0.77
CA SER A 46 -0.54 -20.61 -1.73
C SER A 46 -1.23 -19.91 -2.91
N PHE A 47 -0.84 -18.65 -3.19
CA PHE A 47 -1.39 -17.91 -4.32
C PHE A 47 -1.11 -18.62 -5.65
N ILE A 48 -0.04 -19.40 -5.75
CA ILE A 48 0.29 -20.23 -6.91
C ILE A 48 -0.81 -21.26 -7.18
N GLU A 49 -1.29 -21.96 -6.15
CA GLU A 49 -2.37 -22.94 -6.30
C GLU A 49 -3.70 -22.26 -6.65
N LYS A 50 -3.96 -21.07 -6.09
CA LYS A 50 -5.11 -20.23 -6.44
C LYS A 50 -5.05 -19.80 -7.91
N MET A 51 -3.88 -19.37 -8.41
CA MET A 51 -3.65 -19.01 -9.80
C MET A 51 -3.88 -20.21 -10.73
N LYS A 52 -3.27 -21.37 -10.44
CA LYS A 52 -3.48 -22.62 -11.20
C LYS A 52 -4.96 -23.01 -11.27
N LYS A 53 -5.65 -23.05 -10.13
CA LYS A 53 -7.07 -23.44 -10.04
C LYS A 53 -7.98 -22.51 -10.85
N THR A 54 -7.61 -21.24 -10.96
CA THR A 54 -8.42 -20.22 -11.63
C THR A 54 -7.94 -19.89 -13.05
N GLY A 55 -6.88 -20.55 -13.51
CA GLY A 55 -6.27 -20.35 -14.83
C GLY A 55 -5.71 -18.93 -15.00
N ARG A 56 -5.09 -18.37 -13.94
CA ARG A 56 -4.44 -17.06 -13.95
C ARG A 56 -2.94 -17.21 -14.14
N ASN A 57 -2.35 -16.29 -14.90
CA ASN A 57 -0.92 -16.23 -15.18
C ASN A 57 -0.30 -14.89 -14.79
N ILE A 58 -1.10 -13.88 -14.43
CA ILE A 58 -0.60 -12.61 -13.88
C ILE A 58 -1.09 -12.46 -12.44
N VAL A 59 -0.18 -12.10 -11.54
CA VAL A 59 -0.51 -11.61 -10.20
C VAL A 59 0.06 -10.21 -10.02
N VAL A 60 -0.74 -9.31 -9.44
CA VAL A 60 -0.34 -7.93 -9.16
C VAL A 60 -0.46 -7.68 -7.66
N PHE A 61 0.68 -7.60 -6.98
CA PHE A 61 0.73 -7.28 -5.56
C PHE A 61 0.68 -5.77 -5.35
N TYR A 62 0.00 -5.33 -4.29
CA TYR A 62 -0.04 -3.93 -3.90
C TYR A 62 0.46 -3.71 -2.47
N GLY A 63 1.46 -2.84 -2.31
CA GLY A 63 1.76 -2.23 -1.01
C GLY A 63 1.03 -0.90 -0.92
N SER A 64 -0.02 -0.80 -0.10
CA SER A 64 -0.87 0.40 -0.04
C SER A 64 -1.40 0.69 1.36
N GLN A 65 -1.28 1.95 1.80
CA GLN A 65 -1.86 2.41 3.07
C GLN A 65 -3.26 3.04 2.90
N THR A 66 -3.47 3.76 1.79
CA THR A 66 -4.69 4.56 1.54
C THR A 66 -5.46 4.13 0.29
N GLY A 67 -5.09 3.00 -0.33
CA GLY A 67 -5.84 2.38 -1.44
C GLY A 67 -5.37 2.73 -2.86
N THR A 68 -4.48 3.71 -3.05
CA THR A 68 -4.02 4.09 -4.41
C THR A 68 -3.28 2.95 -5.12
N GLY A 69 -2.37 2.26 -4.41
CA GLY A 69 -1.63 1.12 -4.96
C GLY A 69 -2.54 -0.08 -5.24
N GLU A 70 -3.55 -0.29 -4.38
CA GLU A 70 -4.57 -1.33 -4.57
C GLU A 70 -5.38 -1.08 -5.85
N GLU A 71 -5.85 0.15 -6.09
CA GLU A 71 -6.60 0.48 -7.30
C GLU A 71 -5.77 0.31 -8.57
N PHE A 72 -4.50 0.72 -8.56
CA PHE A 72 -3.59 0.49 -9.69
C PHE A 72 -3.38 -1.00 -9.96
N ALA A 73 -3.17 -1.80 -8.92
CA ALA A 73 -3.05 -3.25 -9.05
C ALA A 73 -4.34 -3.89 -9.61
N ASN A 74 -5.50 -3.47 -9.14
CA ASN A 74 -6.81 -3.91 -9.64
C ASN A 74 -6.99 -3.58 -11.13
N ARG A 75 -6.58 -2.39 -11.57
CA ARG A 75 -6.65 -1.97 -12.97
C ARG A 75 -5.73 -2.81 -13.86
N LEU A 76 -4.48 -3.05 -13.45
CA LEU A 76 -3.56 -3.93 -14.18
C LEU A 76 -4.07 -5.38 -14.24
N ALA A 77 -4.59 -5.91 -13.13
CA ALA A 77 -5.15 -7.26 -13.11
C ALA A 77 -6.35 -7.41 -14.06
N LYS A 78 -7.18 -6.36 -14.21
CA LYS A 78 -8.29 -6.31 -15.17
C LYS A 78 -7.79 -6.20 -16.62
N ASP A 79 -6.81 -5.34 -16.87
CA ASP A 79 -6.25 -5.12 -18.21
C ASP A 79 -5.64 -6.40 -18.80
N ALA A 80 -5.12 -7.32 -17.99
CA ALA A 80 -4.61 -8.63 -18.43
C ALA A 80 -5.55 -9.37 -19.39
N HIS A 81 -6.88 -9.28 -19.17
CA HIS A 81 -7.87 -9.94 -20.02
C HIS A 81 -7.83 -9.45 -21.47
N ARG A 82 -7.53 -8.16 -21.68
CA ARG A 82 -7.47 -7.51 -23.01
C ARG A 82 -6.30 -8.01 -23.86
N TYR A 83 -5.34 -8.69 -23.23
CA TYR A 83 -4.14 -9.23 -23.86
C TYR A 83 -4.12 -10.75 -23.87
N GLY A 84 -5.30 -11.38 -23.75
CA GLY A 84 -5.43 -12.84 -23.73
C GLY A 84 -4.83 -13.51 -22.50
N MET A 85 -4.52 -12.74 -21.45
CA MET A 85 -3.98 -13.21 -20.18
C MET A 85 -5.06 -13.11 -19.09
N ARG A 86 -4.77 -13.62 -17.89
CA ARG A 86 -5.70 -13.55 -16.76
C ARG A 86 -4.97 -13.13 -15.49
N GLY A 87 -5.37 -11.96 -14.98
CA GLY A 87 -4.81 -11.35 -13.78
C GLY A 87 -5.60 -11.62 -12.50
N MET A 88 -4.93 -11.47 -11.37
CA MET A 88 -5.52 -11.15 -10.07
C MET A 88 -4.67 -10.10 -9.37
N SER A 89 -5.32 -9.25 -8.58
CA SER A 89 -4.67 -8.45 -7.54
C SER A 89 -4.59 -9.26 -6.25
N ALA A 90 -3.59 -8.99 -5.43
CA ALA A 90 -3.36 -9.66 -4.16
C ALA A 90 -2.71 -8.72 -3.14
N ASP A 91 -3.20 -8.77 -1.91
CA ASP A 91 -2.50 -8.18 -0.76
C ASP A 91 -1.30 -9.07 -0.41
N PRO A 92 -0.05 -8.57 -0.44
CA PRO A 92 1.10 -9.36 -0.04
C PRO A 92 1.04 -9.81 1.43
N GLU A 93 0.29 -9.14 2.31
CA GLU A 93 0.12 -9.56 3.72
C GLU A 93 -0.64 -10.89 3.86
N GLU A 94 -1.46 -11.25 2.85
CA GLU A 94 -2.31 -12.45 2.88
C GLU A 94 -1.58 -13.71 2.40
N TYR A 95 -0.37 -13.60 1.85
CA TYR A 95 0.37 -14.71 1.25
C TYR A 95 1.82 -14.78 1.72
N ASP A 96 2.39 -15.98 1.66
CA ASP A 96 3.84 -16.17 1.79
C ASP A 96 4.51 -15.94 0.43
N LEU A 97 5.32 -14.89 0.31
CA LEU A 97 6.01 -14.55 -0.95
C LEU A 97 7.25 -15.38 -1.24
N ALA A 98 7.64 -16.32 -0.36
CA ALA A 98 8.59 -17.37 -0.73
C ALA A 98 8.10 -18.22 -1.91
N ASP A 99 6.78 -18.31 -2.11
CA ASP A 99 6.15 -19.00 -3.24
C ASP A 99 6.45 -18.32 -4.61
N LEU A 100 7.03 -17.12 -4.66
CA LEU A 100 7.46 -16.48 -5.92
C LEU A 100 8.43 -17.35 -6.74
N SER A 101 9.27 -18.15 -6.08
CA SER A 101 10.18 -19.13 -6.72
C SER A 101 9.42 -20.14 -7.59
N ARG A 102 8.19 -20.46 -7.20
CA ARG A 102 7.30 -21.42 -7.86
C ARG A 102 6.42 -20.79 -8.93
N LEU A 103 6.47 -19.48 -9.12
CA LEU A 103 5.63 -18.80 -10.14
C LEU A 103 5.92 -19.32 -11.55
N SER A 104 7.15 -19.72 -11.81
CA SER A 104 7.60 -20.34 -13.07
C SER A 104 6.91 -21.68 -13.40
N GLU A 105 6.22 -22.31 -12.44
CA GLU A 105 5.38 -23.49 -12.68
C GLU A 105 4.15 -23.17 -13.55
N ILE A 106 3.80 -21.89 -13.72
CA ILE A 106 2.66 -21.42 -14.51
C ILE A 106 3.18 -20.90 -15.86
N ASP A 107 2.56 -21.33 -16.97
CA ASP A 107 2.95 -20.87 -18.30
C ASP A 107 2.70 -19.37 -18.48
N LYS A 108 3.64 -18.69 -19.13
CA LYS A 108 3.63 -17.23 -19.37
C LYS A 108 3.31 -16.43 -18.09
N SER A 109 3.90 -16.83 -16.97
CA SER A 109 3.65 -16.21 -15.66
C SER A 109 4.37 -14.86 -15.47
N LEU A 110 3.71 -13.90 -14.83
CA LEU A 110 4.28 -12.58 -14.50
C LEU A 110 3.79 -12.11 -13.12
N ALA A 111 4.71 -11.58 -12.30
CA ALA A 111 4.38 -10.85 -11.09
C ALA A 111 4.58 -9.34 -11.29
N VAL A 112 3.61 -8.52 -10.90
CA VAL A 112 3.75 -7.06 -10.93
C VAL A 112 3.59 -6.52 -9.51
N PHE A 113 4.35 -5.49 -9.16
CA PHE A 113 4.34 -4.90 -7.81
C PHE A 113 4.01 -3.40 -7.90
N CYS A 114 2.86 -3.01 -7.35
CA CYS A 114 2.47 -1.61 -7.17
C CYS A 114 2.79 -1.18 -5.74
N MET A 115 3.95 -0.56 -5.52
CA MET A 115 4.52 -0.36 -4.19
C MET A 115 4.54 1.11 -3.78
N ALA A 116 3.69 1.49 -2.84
CA ALA A 116 3.77 2.80 -2.21
C ALA A 116 4.88 2.85 -1.15
N THR A 117 5.52 4.01 -1.04
CA THR A 117 6.53 4.30 -0.01
C THR A 117 5.90 5.18 1.08
N TYR A 118 6.10 4.84 2.34
CA TYR A 118 5.56 5.57 3.50
C TYR A 118 6.65 5.96 4.49
N GLY A 119 6.33 6.85 5.43
CA GLY A 119 7.25 7.30 6.48
C GLY A 119 8.56 7.84 5.92
N GLU A 120 9.67 7.36 6.48
CA GLU A 120 11.03 7.74 6.10
C GLU A 120 11.63 6.79 5.04
N GLY A 121 10.84 6.42 4.04
CA GLY A 121 11.25 5.46 3.01
C GLY A 121 10.89 4.00 3.31
N ASP A 122 10.07 3.78 4.33
CA ASP A 122 9.58 2.48 4.78
C ASP A 122 8.55 1.88 3.79
N PRO A 123 8.36 0.55 3.81
CA PRO A 123 7.21 -0.08 3.16
C PRO A 123 5.89 0.40 3.77
N THR A 124 4.79 0.12 3.08
CA THR A 124 3.44 0.18 3.65
C THR A 124 3.22 -0.96 4.65
N ASP A 125 2.30 -0.79 5.59
CA ASP A 125 2.08 -1.78 6.66
C ASP A 125 1.79 -3.18 6.10
N ASN A 126 0.96 -3.28 5.06
CA ASN A 126 0.60 -4.54 4.43
C ASN A 126 1.74 -5.19 3.62
N ALA A 127 2.83 -4.46 3.37
CA ALA A 127 4.02 -4.95 2.66
C ALA A 127 5.23 -5.18 3.58
N GLN A 128 5.09 -4.99 4.91
CA GLN A 128 6.19 -5.11 5.86
C GLN A 128 6.80 -6.53 5.85
N ASP A 129 5.96 -7.56 5.97
CA ASP A 129 6.42 -8.97 5.98
C ASP A 129 7.18 -9.32 4.67
N PHE A 130 6.75 -8.77 3.53
CA PHE A 130 7.42 -8.96 2.24
C PHE A 130 8.77 -8.23 2.18
N TYR A 131 8.83 -7.02 2.70
CA TYR A 131 10.06 -6.24 2.76
C TYR A 131 11.12 -6.94 3.61
N ASP A 132 10.73 -7.43 4.79
CA ASP A 132 11.61 -8.17 5.69
C ASP A 132 12.11 -9.46 5.02
N TRP A 133 11.21 -10.21 4.37
CA TRP A 133 11.59 -11.41 3.61
C TRP A 133 12.62 -11.10 2.51
N LEU A 134 12.43 -10.02 1.75
CA LEU A 134 13.37 -9.60 0.70
C LEU A 134 14.76 -9.28 1.26
N GLN A 135 14.85 -8.71 2.48
CA GLN A 135 16.12 -8.39 3.12
C GLN A 135 16.88 -9.65 3.53
N GLU A 136 16.18 -10.67 4.02
CA GLU A 136 16.78 -11.86 4.63
C GLU A 136 17.01 -13.01 3.65
N THR A 137 16.18 -13.12 2.61
CA THR A 137 16.16 -14.27 1.70
C THR A 137 17.40 -14.37 0.81
N ASP A 138 17.82 -15.59 0.54
CA ASP A 138 18.82 -15.98 -0.46
C ASP A 138 18.21 -16.88 -1.56
N ALA A 139 16.87 -16.88 -1.68
CA ALA A 139 16.15 -17.68 -2.65
C ALA A 139 16.53 -17.36 -4.10
N ASP A 140 16.62 -18.39 -4.94
CA ASP A 140 16.81 -18.25 -6.38
C ASP A 140 15.47 -17.97 -7.08
N LEU A 141 15.34 -16.78 -7.65
CA LEU A 141 14.19 -16.32 -8.41
C LEU A 141 14.47 -16.28 -9.93
N SER A 142 15.45 -17.02 -10.44
CA SER A 142 15.81 -17.04 -11.88
C SER A 142 14.64 -17.34 -12.84
N GLY A 143 13.61 -18.03 -12.37
CA GLY A 143 12.41 -18.33 -13.16
C GLY A 143 11.34 -17.22 -13.15
N LEU A 144 11.44 -16.24 -12.25
CA LEU A 144 10.47 -15.17 -12.02
C LEU A 144 10.62 -14.08 -13.08
N LYS A 145 9.51 -13.70 -13.70
CA LYS A 145 9.39 -12.51 -14.54
C LYS A 145 8.64 -11.46 -13.74
N PHE A 146 9.15 -10.24 -13.69
CA PHE A 146 8.52 -9.19 -12.89
C PHE A 146 8.53 -7.79 -13.53
N ALA A 147 7.68 -6.93 -13.01
CA ALA A 147 7.71 -5.48 -13.23
C ALA A 147 7.28 -4.74 -11.95
N VAL A 148 7.75 -3.51 -11.77
CA VAL A 148 7.44 -2.70 -10.58
C VAL A 148 6.99 -1.31 -10.99
N PHE A 149 5.91 -0.85 -10.37
CA PHE A 149 5.48 0.54 -10.40
C PHE A 149 5.54 1.09 -8.97
N GLY A 150 6.46 2.01 -8.72
CA GLY A 150 6.57 2.71 -7.45
C GLY A 150 5.59 3.88 -7.36
N LEU A 151 4.93 4.01 -6.21
CA LEU A 151 4.15 5.19 -5.86
C LEU A 151 4.94 5.97 -4.79
N GLY A 152 5.34 7.20 -5.13
CA GLY A 152 6.10 8.05 -4.23
C GLY A 152 5.72 9.51 -4.41
N ASN A 153 6.43 10.39 -3.70
CA ASN A 153 6.24 11.82 -3.78
C ASN A 153 7.59 12.51 -3.65
N LYS A 154 7.97 13.38 -4.60
CA LYS A 154 9.30 14.03 -4.64
C LYS A 154 9.53 15.05 -3.52
N THR A 155 8.49 15.46 -2.79
CA THR A 155 8.64 16.33 -1.61
C THR A 155 9.25 15.60 -0.41
N TYR A 156 9.23 14.26 -0.41
CA TYR A 156 9.87 13.43 0.61
C TYR A 156 11.33 13.11 0.25
N GLU A 157 12.18 12.96 1.26
CA GLU A 157 13.60 12.66 1.09
C GLU A 157 13.82 11.33 0.33
N HIS A 158 13.05 10.32 0.68
CA HIS A 158 13.18 8.95 0.16
C HIS A 158 12.18 8.66 -0.97
N PHE A 159 12.20 9.48 -2.03
CA PHE A 159 11.32 9.34 -3.19
C PHE A 159 11.36 7.92 -3.78
N ASN A 160 10.21 7.23 -3.76
CA ASN A 160 10.02 5.87 -4.32
C ASN A 160 10.96 4.80 -3.74
N ALA A 161 11.43 4.96 -2.50
CA ALA A 161 12.39 4.03 -1.90
C ALA A 161 11.92 2.57 -1.93
N MET A 162 10.65 2.30 -1.64
CA MET A 162 10.14 0.92 -1.62
C MET A 162 10.07 0.32 -3.03
N GLY A 163 9.54 1.05 -4.02
CA GLY A 163 9.51 0.58 -5.42
C GLY A 163 10.91 0.34 -5.98
N LYS A 164 11.85 1.25 -5.72
CA LYS A 164 13.27 1.09 -6.10
C LYS A 164 13.92 -0.11 -5.43
N TYR A 165 13.63 -0.34 -4.15
CA TYR A 165 14.17 -1.46 -3.40
C TYR A 165 13.67 -2.80 -3.95
N VAL A 166 12.36 -2.97 -4.12
CA VAL A 166 11.76 -4.20 -4.66
C VAL A 166 12.31 -4.52 -6.05
N ASP A 167 12.33 -3.53 -6.94
CA ASP A 167 12.82 -3.71 -8.31
C ASP A 167 14.28 -4.18 -8.35
N LYS A 168 15.15 -3.50 -7.59
CA LYS A 168 16.56 -3.86 -7.48
C LYS A 168 16.74 -5.24 -6.84
N ARG A 169 16.03 -5.50 -5.74
CA ARG A 169 16.23 -6.72 -4.95
C ARG A 169 15.76 -7.97 -5.65
N LEU A 170 14.65 -7.91 -6.40
CA LEU A 170 14.19 -9.04 -7.21
C LEU A 170 15.21 -9.40 -8.30
N GLU A 171 15.81 -8.41 -8.96
CA GLU A 171 16.87 -8.63 -9.94
C GLU A 171 18.13 -9.24 -9.30
N GLU A 172 18.54 -8.77 -8.11
CA GLU A 172 19.66 -9.37 -7.36
C GLU A 172 19.42 -10.84 -6.99
N LEU A 173 18.16 -11.25 -6.78
CA LEU A 173 17.75 -12.64 -6.53
C LEU A 173 17.60 -13.46 -7.82
N GLY A 174 17.94 -12.89 -8.99
CA GLY A 174 17.96 -13.57 -10.29
C GLY A 174 16.70 -13.38 -11.14
N ALA A 175 15.67 -12.70 -10.63
CA ALA A 175 14.45 -12.48 -11.39
C ALA A 175 14.67 -11.61 -12.63
N GLN A 176 13.91 -11.87 -13.69
CA GLN A 176 13.99 -11.13 -14.94
C GLN A 176 12.99 -9.96 -14.95
N ARG A 177 13.51 -8.73 -15.02
CA ARG A 177 12.70 -7.54 -15.25
C ARG A 177 12.15 -7.51 -16.68
N ILE A 178 10.83 -7.39 -16.84
CA ILE A 178 10.14 -7.36 -18.15
C ILE A 178 9.93 -5.94 -18.66
N PHE A 179 9.75 -4.99 -17.74
CA PHE A 179 9.54 -3.58 -18.07
C PHE A 179 10.22 -2.70 -17.04
N GLU A 180 10.60 -1.48 -17.43
CA GLU A 180 11.33 -0.57 -16.56
C GLU A 180 10.53 -0.18 -15.31
N LEU A 181 11.26 0.11 -14.22
CA LEU A 181 10.67 0.60 -12.98
C LEU A 181 9.92 1.91 -13.22
N GLY A 182 8.63 1.92 -12.94
CA GLY A 182 7.84 3.14 -12.91
C GLY A 182 8.09 3.94 -11.63
N LEU A 183 8.20 5.27 -11.76
CA LEU A 183 8.45 6.19 -10.65
C LEU A 183 7.34 7.25 -10.58
N GLY A 184 6.17 6.86 -10.10
CA GLY A 184 5.04 7.78 -9.96
C GLY A 184 5.27 8.83 -8.87
N ASP A 185 4.79 10.06 -9.13
CA ASP A 185 4.99 11.22 -8.26
C ASP A 185 3.67 11.91 -7.88
N ASP A 186 3.27 11.76 -6.62
CA ASP A 186 2.06 12.35 -6.04
C ASP A 186 2.19 13.86 -5.76
N ASP A 187 3.38 14.46 -5.89
CA ASP A 187 3.51 15.93 -5.93
C ASP A 187 3.02 16.52 -7.25
N GLY A 188 3.10 15.72 -8.32
CA GLY A 188 2.67 16.08 -9.66
C GLY A 188 1.29 15.51 -10.00
N ASN A 189 1.29 14.46 -10.82
CA ASN A 189 0.08 13.75 -11.19
C ASN A 189 0.36 12.26 -11.31
N LEU A 190 0.22 11.58 -10.17
CA LEU A 190 0.47 10.15 -10.04
C LEU A 190 -0.40 9.29 -10.99
N GLU A 191 -1.62 9.73 -11.30
CA GLU A 191 -2.52 9.03 -12.21
C GLU A 191 -1.98 9.05 -13.65
N GLU A 192 -1.49 10.19 -14.13
CA GLU A 192 -0.90 10.31 -15.48
C GLU A 192 0.42 9.54 -15.60
N ASP A 193 1.25 9.56 -14.55
CA ASP A 193 2.47 8.75 -14.50
C ASP A 193 2.14 7.25 -14.61
N PHE A 194 1.11 6.80 -13.89
CA PHE A 194 0.63 5.42 -13.95
C PHE A 194 0.07 5.06 -15.33
N ILE A 195 -0.76 5.93 -15.91
CA ILE A 195 -1.31 5.72 -17.26
C ILE A 195 -0.18 5.60 -18.28
N THR A 196 0.79 6.52 -18.25
CA THR A 196 1.94 6.53 -19.17
C THR A 196 2.76 5.24 -19.05
N TRP A 197 3.08 4.83 -17.82
CA TRP A 197 3.80 3.58 -17.57
C TRP A 197 3.00 2.37 -18.06
N ARG A 198 1.71 2.32 -17.75
CA ARG A 198 0.81 1.22 -18.12
C ARG A 198 0.65 1.05 -19.63
N GLU A 199 0.55 2.15 -20.37
CA GLU A 199 0.41 2.14 -21.83
C GLU A 199 1.63 1.57 -22.55
N GLN A 200 2.82 1.68 -21.94
CA GLN A 200 4.07 1.12 -22.46
C GLN A 200 4.36 -0.29 -21.92
N PHE A 201 3.95 -0.55 -20.68
CA PHE A 201 4.07 -1.84 -20.00
C PHE A 201 3.39 -2.97 -20.79
N TRP A 202 2.13 -2.79 -21.19
CA TRP A 202 1.39 -3.85 -21.87
C TRP A 202 1.96 -4.25 -23.24
N PRO A 203 2.38 -3.33 -24.11
CA PRO A 203 3.15 -3.67 -25.31
C PRO A 203 4.41 -4.49 -25.01
N ALA A 204 5.18 -4.15 -23.98
CA ALA A 204 6.39 -4.91 -23.61
C ALA A 204 6.05 -6.34 -23.13
N VAL A 205 4.97 -6.50 -22.35
CA VAL A 205 4.45 -7.82 -21.95
C VAL A 205 4.03 -8.63 -23.18
N CYS A 206 3.32 -8.01 -24.13
CA CYS A 206 2.91 -8.66 -25.38
C CYS A 206 4.10 -9.16 -26.20
N GLU A 207 5.11 -8.30 -26.39
CA GLU A 207 6.33 -8.63 -27.13
C GLU A 207 7.09 -9.78 -26.46
N HIS A 208 7.23 -9.74 -25.13
CA HIS A 208 7.97 -10.76 -24.38
C HIS A 208 7.29 -12.13 -24.41
N PHE A 209 5.97 -12.19 -24.20
CA PHE A 209 5.24 -13.46 -24.12
C PHE A 209 4.65 -13.94 -25.46
N GLY A 210 4.85 -13.16 -26.53
CA GLY A 210 4.28 -13.43 -27.85
C GLY A 210 2.76 -13.55 -27.80
N VAL A 211 2.11 -12.62 -27.10
CA VAL A 211 0.64 -12.50 -27.05
C VAL A 211 0.21 -11.23 -27.77
N GLU A 212 -0.97 -11.25 -28.37
CA GLU A 212 -1.53 -10.10 -29.07
C GLU A 212 -2.72 -9.55 -28.28
N ALA A 213 -2.93 -8.23 -28.36
CA ALA A 213 -4.13 -7.62 -27.82
C ALA A 213 -5.35 -8.24 -28.54
N THR A 214 -6.32 -8.73 -27.77
CA THR A 214 -7.53 -9.33 -28.34
C THR A 214 -8.48 -8.27 -28.92
N GLY A 215 -8.17 -6.99 -28.76
CA GLY A 215 -8.85 -5.85 -29.39
C GLY A 215 -10.24 -5.53 -28.83
N ASP A 216 -10.82 -6.44 -28.04
CA ASP A 216 -12.12 -6.24 -27.42
C ASP A 216 -11.98 -5.37 -26.16
N GLU A 217 -12.35 -4.09 -26.25
CA GLU A 217 -12.83 -3.33 -25.09
C GLU A 217 -14.18 -3.91 -24.64
N THR A 218 -14.15 -5.14 -24.13
CA THR A 218 -15.33 -5.74 -23.52
C THR A 218 -15.45 -5.18 -22.12
N SER A 219 -16.58 -4.52 -21.84
CA SER A 219 -16.96 -4.12 -20.49
C SER A 219 -17.24 -5.39 -19.66
N ILE A 220 -16.21 -5.91 -19.01
CA ILE A 220 -16.32 -7.12 -18.18
C ILE A 220 -16.65 -6.69 -16.76
N ARG A 221 -17.85 -7.05 -16.32
CA ARG A 221 -18.29 -6.80 -14.95
C ARG A 221 -17.68 -7.85 -14.03
N GLN A 222 -16.98 -7.38 -13.00
CA GLN A 222 -16.44 -8.24 -11.93
C GLN A 222 -17.53 -8.75 -11.00
N TYR A 223 -18.64 -8.01 -10.89
CA TYR A 223 -19.74 -8.30 -9.97
C TYR A 223 -21.07 -8.43 -10.72
N GLU A 224 -21.91 -9.32 -10.22
CA GLU A 224 -23.31 -9.45 -10.60
C GLU A 224 -24.20 -8.74 -9.59
N LEU A 225 -25.21 -8.00 -10.06
CA LEU A 225 -26.20 -7.37 -9.20
C LEU A 225 -27.29 -8.39 -8.84
N VAL A 226 -27.39 -8.73 -7.56
CA VAL A 226 -28.49 -9.54 -7.02
C VAL A 226 -29.34 -8.66 -6.11
N VAL A 227 -30.61 -8.48 -6.48
CA VAL A 227 -31.56 -7.69 -5.69
C VAL A 227 -32.27 -8.60 -4.70
N HIS A 228 -32.21 -8.27 -3.42
CA HIS A 228 -32.90 -8.99 -2.35
C HIS A 228 -34.19 -8.25 -1.96
N THR A 229 -35.35 -8.88 -2.16
CA THR A 229 -36.66 -8.30 -1.79
C THR A 229 -37.07 -8.65 -0.36
N ASP A 230 -36.73 -9.84 0.11
CA ASP A 230 -37.20 -10.41 1.39
C ASP A 230 -36.00 -10.92 2.23
N ILE A 231 -35.06 -10.02 2.54
CA ILE A 231 -33.89 -10.34 3.37
C ILE A 231 -34.14 -9.96 4.83
N ASN A 232 -33.68 -10.82 5.76
CA ASN A 232 -33.67 -10.46 7.18
C ASN A 232 -32.73 -9.25 7.39
N PRO A 233 -33.18 -8.11 7.96
CA PRO A 233 -32.34 -6.95 8.25
C PRO A 233 -31.09 -7.27 9.08
N ASP A 234 -31.14 -8.29 9.93
CA ASP A 234 -29.98 -8.72 10.73
C ASP A 234 -28.83 -9.28 9.87
N LYS A 235 -29.12 -9.63 8.61
CA LYS A 235 -28.15 -10.14 7.62
C LYS A 235 -27.66 -9.06 6.65
N VAL A 236 -28.02 -7.80 6.87
CA VAL A 236 -27.67 -6.68 6.00
C VAL A 236 -26.61 -5.84 6.69
N TYR A 237 -25.53 -5.54 5.96
CA TYR A 237 -24.52 -4.59 6.42
C TYR A 237 -25.11 -3.18 6.51
N THR A 238 -24.80 -2.48 7.59
CA THR A 238 -25.30 -1.12 7.89
C THR A 238 -24.17 -0.08 7.99
N GLY A 239 -22.96 -0.44 7.57
CA GLY A 239 -21.79 0.45 7.51
C GLY A 239 -20.57 -0.06 8.28
N GLU A 240 -20.63 -1.26 8.87
CA GLU A 240 -19.45 -1.85 9.50
C GLU A 240 -18.43 -2.35 8.47
N MET A 241 -17.13 -2.25 8.80
CA MET A 241 -16.03 -2.60 7.87
C MET A 241 -15.79 -4.11 7.75
N GLY A 242 -15.86 -4.83 8.88
CA GLY A 242 -15.46 -6.22 8.96
C GLY A 242 -16.64 -7.18 9.08
N ARG A 243 -16.75 -7.83 10.25
CA ARG A 243 -17.82 -8.80 10.52
C ARG A 243 -19.16 -8.09 10.63
N LEU A 244 -20.20 -8.67 10.05
CA LEU A 244 -21.58 -8.23 10.20
C LEU A 244 -21.94 -8.01 11.67
N LYS A 245 -22.59 -6.88 12.00
CA LYS A 245 -22.92 -6.45 13.36
C LYS A 245 -21.73 -6.17 14.29
N SER A 246 -20.52 -6.00 13.76
CA SER A 246 -19.33 -5.70 14.59
C SER A 246 -19.40 -4.34 15.28
N TYR A 247 -20.07 -3.34 14.69
CA TYR A 247 -20.27 -2.03 15.32
C TYR A 247 -21.20 -2.09 16.53
N GLU A 248 -22.18 -3.00 16.51
CA GLU A 248 -23.08 -3.25 17.64
C GLU A 248 -22.42 -4.18 18.68
N ASN A 249 -21.72 -5.21 18.22
CA ASN A 249 -21.10 -6.25 19.04
C ASN A 249 -19.58 -6.06 19.14
N GLN A 250 -19.16 -4.95 19.74
CA GLN A 250 -17.76 -4.56 19.87
C GLN A 250 -16.98 -5.54 20.76
N LYS A 251 -15.94 -6.16 20.18
CA LYS A 251 -15.04 -7.09 20.88
C LYS A 251 -13.59 -6.82 20.48
N PRO A 252 -12.66 -6.68 21.43
CA PRO A 252 -11.24 -6.53 21.12
C PRO A 252 -10.62 -7.82 20.56
N PRO A 253 -9.46 -7.76 19.87
CA PRO A 253 -8.69 -6.55 19.56
C PRO A 253 -9.36 -5.66 18.51
N PHE A 254 -9.05 -4.35 18.56
CA PHE A 254 -9.52 -3.38 17.58
C PHE A 254 -8.36 -2.91 16.71
N ASP A 255 -8.59 -2.91 15.41
CA ASP A 255 -7.64 -2.59 14.34
C ASP A 255 -8.40 -2.05 13.11
N ALA A 256 -7.74 -1.94 11.95
CA ALA A 256 -8.37 -1.47 10.73
C ALA A 256 -9.58 -2.33 10.28
N LYS A 257 -9.53 -3.66 10.49
CA LYS A 257 -10.61 -4.58 10.08
C LYS A 257 -11.73 -4.65 11.12
N ASN A 258 -11.49 -4.20 12.34
CA ASN A 258 -12.45 -4.14 13.44
C ASN A 258 -12.27 -2.85 14.26
N PRO A 259 -12.78 -1.68 13.80
CA PRO A 259 -12.57 -0.42 14.49
C PRO A 259 -13.40 -0.31 15.78
N PHE A 260 -12.90 0.47 16.74
CA PHE A 260 -13.60 0.79 17.98
C PHE A 260 -14.48 2.03 17.82
N LEU A 261 -15.75 1.95 18.22
CA LEU A 261 -16.69 3.09 18.21
C LEU A 261 -16.46 3.97 19.46
N ALA A 262 -15.39 4.76 19.44
CA ALA A 262 -15.05 5.68 20.53
C ALA A 262 -16.04 6.87 20.62
N PRO A 263 -16.70 7.10 21.78
CA PRO A 263 -17.51 8.29 21.98
C PRO A 263 -16.68 9.57 21.91
N VAL A 264 -17.20 10.58 21.21
CA VAL A 264 -16.60 11.92 21.19
C VAL A 264 -16.99 12.64 22.48
N SER A 265 -16.05 12.72 23.42
CA SER A 265 -16.25 13.34 24.74
C SER A 265 -16.09 14.86 24.70
N VAL A 266 -15.21 15.36 23.83
CA VAL A 266 -15.00 16.79 23.59
C VAL A 266 -14.99 17.05 22.09
N ASN A 267 -15.66 18.14 21.67
CA ASN A 267 -15.52 18.73 20.34
C ASN A 267 -15.61 20.25 20.48
N ARG A 268 -14.49 20.95 20.32
CA ARG A 268 -14.43 22.41 20.49
C ARG A 268 -13.62 23.09 19.41
N LYS A 269 -14.00 24.32 19.08
CA LYS A 269 -13.23 25.19 18.20
C LYS A 269 -11.94 25.65 18.88
N LEU A 270 -10.82 25.57 18.16
CA LEU A 270 -9.50 26.00 18.63
C LEU A 270 -9.18 27.44 18.24
N ASN A 271 -9.46 27.83 17.00
CA ASN A 271 -9.10 29.15 16.51
C ASN A 271 -10.13 30.22 16.90
N GLN A 272 -9.64 31.39 17.32
CA GLN A 272 -10.48 32.51 17.74
C GLN A 272 -10.94 33.40 16.56
N GLY A 273 -10.25 33.33 15.43
CA GLY A 273 -10.55 34.11 14.22
C GLY A 273 -9.99 33.47 12.95
N GLY A 274 -10.20 34.15 11.81
CA GLY A 274 -9.86 33.67 10.47
C GLY A 274 -10.95 32.80 9.84
N ASP A 275 -10.77 32.51 8.55
CA ASP A 275 -11.80 31.86 7.71
C ASP A 275 -11.82 30.33 7.81
N ARG A 276 -10.83 29.73 8.51
CA ARG A 276 -10.73 28.28 8.72
C ARG A 276 -11.40 27.87 10.02
N TYR A 277 -11.85 26.62 10.11
CA TYR A 277 -12.37 26.03 11.35
C TYR A 277 -11.39 24.95 11.84
N LEU A 278 -10.63 25.26 12.89
CA LEU A 278 -9.74 24.32 13.55
C LEU A 278 -10.45 23.77 14.78
N MET A 279 -10.39 22.46 14.98
CA MET A 279 -11.11 21.78 16.06
C MET A 279 -10.20 20.88 16.90
N HIS A 280 -10.60 20.69 18.15
CA HIS A 280 -10.01 19.75 19.10
C HIS A 280 -11.07 18.73 19.48
N LEU A 281 -10.74 17.45 19.30
CA LEU A 281 -11.59 16.33 19.68
C LEU A 281 -10.91 15.49 20.76
N GLU A 282 -11.72 14.92 21.65
CA GLU A 282 -11.27 13.89 22.59
C GLU A 282 -12.15 12.65 22.41
N LEU A 283 -11.53 11.53 22.07
CA LEU A 283 -12.19 10.24 21.85
C LEU A 283 -12.00 9.37 23.09
N ASP A 284 -13.09 8.95 23.73
CA ASP A 284 -13.02 8.08 24.89
C ASP A 284 -12.79 6.63 24.45
N ILE A 285 -11.63 6.08 24.81
CA ILE A 285 -11.24 4.70 24.51
C ILE A 285 -11.35 3.77 25.74
N THR A 286 -12.01 4.22 26.82
CA THR A 286 -12.17 3.43 28.04
C THR A 286 -12.85 2.09 27.74
N GLY A 287 -12.27 1.00 28.27
CA GLY A 287 -12.80 -0.36 28.07
C GLY A 287 -12.43 -1.02 26.73
N SER A 288 -11.87 -0.28 25.77
CA SER A 288 -11.44 -0.83 24.46
C SER A 288 -10.20 -1.71 24.53
N LYS A 289 -9.36 -1.52 25.56
CA LYS A 289 -7.99 -2.08 25.68
C LYS A 289 -6.99 -1.57 24.64
N ILE A 290 -7.35 -0.56 23.84
CA ILE A 290 -6.43 0.12 22.94
C ILE A 290 -5.30 0.76 23.75
N ARG A 291 -4.08 0.71 23.22
CA ARG A 291 -2.87 1.34 23.76
C ARG A 291 -2.30 2.26 22.68
N TYR A 292 -1.72 3.37 23.11
CA TYR A 292 -1.03 4.31 22.24
C TYR A 292 0.01 5.08 23.04
N GLU A 293 1.00 5.64 22.36
CA GLU A 293 1.98 6.58 22.88
C GLU A 293 1.88 7.95 22.20
N SER A 294 2.54 8.94 22.79
CA SER A 294 2.60 10.28 22.18
C SER A 294 3.41 10.23 20.89
N GLY A 295 2.77 10.55 19.77
CA GLY A 295 3.37 10.45 18.43
C GLY A 295 2.69 9.39 17.56
N ASP A 296 1.91 8.48 18.16
CA ASP A 296 1.08 7.53 17.41
C ASP A 296 -0.06 8.25 16.67
N HIS A 297 -0.57 7.56 15.64
CA HIS A 297 -1.65 8.05 14.80
C HIS A 297 -2.99 7.39 15.17
N VAL A 298 -4.08 8.13 14.97
CA VAL A 298 -5.44 7.61 15.05
C VAL A 298 -6.08 7.63 13.66
N ALA A 299 -6.54 6.48 13.19
CA ALA A 299 -7.31 6.36 11.96
C ALA A 299 -8.82 6.42 12.28
N VAL A 300 -9.60 7.08 11.41
CA VAL A 300 -11.04 7.25 11.58
C VAL A 300 -11.73 6.92 10.26
N TYR A 301 -12.79 6.11 10.31
CA TYR A 301 -13.67 5.85 9.17
C TYR A 301 -14.76 6.92 9.07
N PRO A 302 -14.76 7.80 8.05
CA PRO A 302 -15.76 8.85 7.92
C PRO A 302 -17.04 8.35 7.25
N ALA A 303 -18.11 9.14 7.37
CA ALA A 303 -19.31 8.99 6.56
C ALA A 303 -19.41 10.14 5.55
N ASN A 304 -19.82 9.84 4.32
CA ASN A 304 -20.10 10.85 3.30
C ASN A 304 -21.27 11.76 3.70
N ASP A 305 -21.28 13.00 3.17
CA ASP A 305 -22.42 13.90 3.33
C ASP A 305 -23.69 13.28 2.73
N THR A 306 -24.72 13.14 3.57
CA THR A 306 -26.02 12.57 3.17
C THR A 306 -26.65 13.36 2.02
N SER A 307 -26.43 14.67 1.93
CA SER A 307 -26.92 15.52 0.85
C SER A 307 -26.31 15.11 -0.48
N LEU A 308 -25.00 14.86 -0.51
CA LEU A 308 -24.27 14.42 -1.70
C LEU A 308 -24.72 13.02 -2.14
N VAL A 309 -24.87 12.08 -1.21
CA VAL A 309 -25.38 10.73 -1.49
C VAL A 309 -26.78 10.79 -2.12
N ASN A 310 -27.66 11.61 -1.55
CA ASN A 310 -29.02 11.79 -2.06
C ASN A 310 -29.04 12.47 -3.45
N GLN A 311 -28.15 13.42 -3.71
CA GLN A 311 -28.00 14.03 -5.03
C GLN A 311 -27.55 13.01 -6.07
N LEU A 312 -26.55 12.19 -5.74
CA LEU A 312 -26.05 11.14 -6.63
C LEU A 312 -27.15 10.13 -6.97
N GLY A 313 -27.93 9.70 -5.97
CA GLY A 313 -29.07 8.82 -6.18
C GLY A 313 -30.13 9.41 -7.13
N LYS A 314 -30.39 10.72 -7.05
CA LYS A 314 -31.32 11.40 -7.97
C LYS A 314 -30.77 11.50 -9.40
N SER A 315 -29.48 11.82 -9.55
CA SER A 315 -28.85 11.98 -10.87
C SER A 315 -28.79 10.66 -11.65
N LEU A 316 -28.55 9.53 -10.97
CA LEU A 316 -28.46 8.21 -11.61
C LEU A 316 -29.81 7.65 -12.08
N VAL A 317 -30.94 8.16 -11.57
CA VAL A 317 -32.31 7.73 -11.95
C VAL A 317 -32.84 8.50 -13.17
N GLN A 318 -32.17 9.59 -13.58
CA GLN A 318 -32.59 10.43 -14.72
C GLN A 318 -32.04 9.97 -16.08
N ILE A 319 -31.26 8.89 -16.12
CA ILE A 319 -30.73 8.25 -17.35
C ILE A 319 -31.56 7.00 -17.65
#